data_AF-A0A945R2B8-F1
#
_entry.id   AF-A0A945R2B8-F1
#
_cell.length_a   1.000
_cell.length_b   1.000
_cell.length_c   1.000
_cell.angle_alpha   90.00
_cell.angle_beta   90.00
_cell.angle_gamma   90.00
#
_symmetry.space_group_name_H-M   'P 1'
#
loop_
_entity.id
_entity.type
_entity.pdbx_description
1 polymer ?
#
loop_
_entity_poly.entity_id
_entity_poly.type
_entity_poly.pdbx_seq_one_letter_code
_entity_poly.pdbx_strand_id
1 'polypeptide(L)'
;MIKDWYSTFEITKKYLKYLFKRFKEDMIIVYSGYLSFVTLLSIVPLLAVIFSVFSLFPVFQDWRGEVESFVFKNFVPTLGESIQGYLIRFVENAINMTSLGLVALFLVALLLISSIDHTLNHIWRVRKNRR
;
A
#
# COMPACT_ATOMS: atom_id res chain seq x y z
N MET A 1 44.67 -14.40 4.05
CA MET A 1 45.14 -15.08 2.81
C MET A 1 43.99 -15.95 2.31
N ILE A 2 43.18 -15.41 1.40
CA ILE A 2 42.00 -16.07 0.82
C ILE A 2 42.52 -17.05 -0.23
N LYS A 3 42.37 -18.38 -0.01
CA LYS A 3 42.74 -19.34 -1.05
C LYS A 3 42.04 -20.71 -0.95
N ASP A 4 40.73 -20.72 -0.78
CA ASP A 4 39.90 -21.85 -1.19
C ASP A 4 38.71 -21.36 -2.03
N TRP A 5 39.01 -20.93 -3.25
CA TRP A 5 38.00 -20.47 -4.21
C TRP A 5 36.99 -21.58 -4.54
N TYR A 6 37.44 -22.84 -4.55
CA TYR A 6 36.60 -24.02 -4.77
C TYR A 6 35.58 -24.27 -3.65
N SER A 7 35.99 -24.13 -2.39
CA SER A 7 35.06 -24.33 -1.25
C SER A 7 34.01 -23.22 -1.20
N THR A 8 34.42 -21.99 -1.53
CA THR A 8 33.54 -20.82 -1.57
C THR A 8 32.46 -20.99 -2.65
N PHE A 9 32.82 -21.53 -3.81
CA PHE A 9 31.89 -21.79 -4.90
C PHE A 9 30.84 -22.86 -4.53
N GLU A 10 31.26 -23.94 -3.88
CA GLU A 10 30.36 -25.00 -3.43
C GLU A 10 29.41 -24.54 -2.31
N ILE A 11 29.90 -23.75 -1.36
CA ILE A 11 29.06 -23.14 -0.31
C ILE A 11 28.03 -22.20 -0.95
N THR A 12 28.47 -21.35 -1.87
CA THR A 12 27.62 -20.39 -2.57
C THR A 12 26.53 -21.12 -3.37
N LYS A 13 26.87 -22.20 -4.08
CA LYS A 13 25.92 -23.02 -4.85
C LYS A 13 24.91 -23.71 -3.95
N LYS A 14 25.33 -24.29 -2.83
CA LYS A 14 24.43 -24.90 -1.83
C LYS A 14 23.49 -23.86 -1.23
N TYR A 15 24.02 -22.68 -0.89
CA TYR A 15 23.23 -21.57 -0.36
C TYR A 15 22.21 -21.06 -1.39
N LEU A 16 22.60 -20.85 -2.65
CA LEU A 16 21.69 -20.46 -3.73
C LEU A 16 20.58 -21.49 -3.93
N LYS A 17 20.91 -22.78 -3.93
CA LYS A 17 19.91 -23.85 -4.09
C LYS A 17 18.93 -23.87 -2.91
N TYR A 18 19.42 -23.68 -1.70
CA TYR A 18 18.60 -23.55 -0.49
C TYR A 18 17.70 -22.30 -0.56
N LEU A 19 18.25 -21.16 -0.97
CA LEU A 19 17.54 -19.89 -1.08
C LEU A 19 16.43 -19.98 -2.13
N PHE A 20 16.70 -20.54 -3.31
CA PHE A 20 15.67 -20.76 -4.35
C PHE A 20 14.58 -21.73 -3.90
N LYS A 21 14.95 -22.83 -3.22
CA LYS A 21 13.98 -23.77 -2.66
C LYS A 21 13.06 -23.07 -1.66
N ARG A 22 13.63 -22.27 -0.76
CA ARG A 22 12.85 -21.46 0.19
C ARG A 22 12.00 -20.39 -0.47
N PHE A 23 12.51 -19.70 -1.48
CA PHE A 23 11.77 -18.67 -2.19
C PHE A 23 10.50 -19.22 -2.84
N LYS A 24 10.58 -20.47 -3.31
CA LYS A 24 9.44 -21.21 -3.88
C LYS A 24 8.51 -21.75 -2.78
N GLU A 25 9.05 -22.33 -1.70
CA GLU A 25 8.25 -22.81 -0.56
C GLU A 25 7.47 -21.69 0.13
N ASP A 26 8.08 -20.50 0.24
CA ASP A 26 7.47 -19.32 0.88
C ASP A 26 6.57 -18.54 -0.07
N MET A 27 6.35 -19.03 -1.30
CA MET A 27 5.44 -18.44 -2.30
C MET A 27 5.64 -16.93 -2.47
N ILE A 28 6.89 -16.46 -2.36
CA ILE A 28 7.21 -15.03 -2.20
C ILE A 28 6.68 -14.22 -3.39
N ILE A 29 6.75 -14.77 -4.60
CA ILE A 29 6.24 -14.11 -5.81
C ILE A 29 4.73 -13.85 -5.70
N VAL A 30 3.97 -14.85 -5.24
CA VAL A 30 2.51 -14.77 -5.10
C VAL A 30 2.14 -13.76 -4.01
N TYR A 31 2.79 -13.84 -2.84
CA TYR A 31 2.54 -12.90 -1.75
C TYR A 31 2.97 -11.47 -2.09
N SER A 32 4.08 -11.28 -2.82
CA SER A 32 4.51 -9.94 -3.26
C SER A 32 3.54 -9.32 -4.26
N GLY A 33 2.94 -10.13 -5.15
CA GLY A 33 1.92 -9.69 -6.08
C GLY A 33 0.62 -9.32 -5.37
N TYR A 34 0.17 -10.17 -4.45
CA TYR A 34 -0.99 -9.91 -3.61
C TYR A 34 -0.82 -8.63 -2.76
N LEU A 35 0.33 -8.46 -2.10
CA LEU A 35 0.64 -7.26 -1.32
C LEU A 35 0.67 -6.00 -2.18
N SER A 36 1.27 -6.07 -3.37
CA SER A 36 1.30 -4.94 -4.31
C SER A 36 -0.11 -4.56 -4.74
N PHE A 37 -0.95 -5.54 -5.06
CA PHE A 37 -2.35 -5.33 -5.42
C PHE A 37 -3.16 -4.73 -4.26
N VAL A 38 -3.04 -5.30 -3.05
CA VAL A 38 -3.69 -4.78 -1.84
C VAL A 38 -3.24 -3.35 -1.56
N THR A 39 -1.95 -3.03 -1.72
CA THR A 39 -1.42 -1.68 -1.54
C THR A 39 -2.06 -0.69 -2.52
N LEU A 40 -2.08 -1.03 -3.81
CA LEU A 40 -2.71 -0.20 -4.85
C LEU A 40 -4.20 0.03 -4.56
N LEU A 41 -4.92 -1.02 -4.17
CA LEU A 41 -6.35 -0.94 -3.87
C LEU A 41 -6.64 -0.16 -2.57
N SER A 42 -5.72 -0.20 -1.61
CA SER A 42 -5.82 0.49 -0.31
C SER A 42 -5.49 1.98 -0.38
N ILE A 43 -4.75 2.43 -1.39
CA ILE A 43 -4.42 3.86 -1.56
C ILE A 43 -5.67 4.71 -1.73
N VAL A 44 -6.67 4.22 -2.47
CA VAL A 44 -7.92 4.95 -2.73
C VAL A 44 -8.68 5.27 -1.44
N PRO A 45 -9.08 4.30 -0.60
CA PRO A 45 -9.77 4.59 0.66
C PRO A 45 -8.90 5.37 1.65
N LEU A 46 -7.57 5.17 1.65
CA LEU A 46 -6.66 5.97 2.47
C LEU A 46 -6.73 7.46 2.10
N LEU A 47 -6.69 7.78 0.81
CA LEU A 47 -6.82 9.16 0.33
C LEU A 47 -8.20 9.76 0.68
N ALA A 48 -9.27 8.98 0.59
CA ALA A 48 -10.59 9.43 1.05
C ALA A 48 -10.59 9.80 2.53
N VAL A 49 -9.99 8.99 3.42
CA VAL A 49 -9.87 9.32 4.85
C VAL A 49 -9.11 10.63 5.04
N ILE A 50 -7.95 10.78 4.39
CA ILE A 50 -7.10 11.98 4.51
C ILE A 50 -7.88 13.23 4.09
N PHE A 51 -8.56 13.20 2.94
CA PHE A 51 -9.34 14.33 2.44
C PHE A 51 -10.56 14.64 3.32
N SER A 52 -11.19 13.61 3.88
CA SER A 52 -12.31 13.78 4.79
C SER A 52 -11.88 14.37 6.14
N VAL A 53 -10.69 14.04 6.64
CA VAL A 53 -10.12 14.72 7.81
C VAL A 53 -9.83 16.19 7.50
N PHE A 54 -9.23 16.50 6.35
CA PHE A 54 -8.96 17.89 5.95
C PHE A 54 -10.23 18.73 5.79
N SER A 55 -11.34 18.15 5.33
CA SER A 55 -12.61 18.88 5.20
C SER A 55 -13.28 19.23 6.53
N LEU A 56 -13.03 18.46 7.59
CA LEU A 56 -13.59 18.69 8.92
C LEU A 56 -12.93 19.86 9.66
N PHE A 57 -11.68 20.19 9.32
CA PHE A 57 -10.93 21.26 9.97
C PHE A 57 -10.91 22.51 9.08
N PRO A 58 -11.56 23.62 9.50
CA PRO A 58 -11.67 24.83 8.68
C PRO A 58 -10.34 25.44 8.24
N VAL A 59 -9.26 25.18 9.00
CA VAL A 59 -7.90 25.68 8.72
C VAL A 59 -7.29 25.09 7.43
N PHE A 60 -7.86 24.01 6.90
CA PHE A 60 -7.39 23.35 5.67
C PHE A 60 -8.32 23.57 4.47
N GLN A 61 -9.31 24.47 4.56
CA GLN A 61 -10.20 24.80 3.43
C GLN A 61 -9.40 25.37 2.24
N ASP A 62 -8.37 26.18 2.50
CA ASP A 62 -7.51 26.74 1.45
C ASP A 62 -6.64 25.65 0.78
N TRP A 63 -6.22 24.63 1.53
CA TRP A 63 -5.45 23.50 0.99
C TRP A 63 -6.30 22.55 0.14
N ARG A 64 -7.63 22.57 0.31
CA ARG A 64 -8.57 21.77 -0.46
C ARG A 64 -8.45 22.07 -1.96
N GLY A 65 -8.37 23.34 -2.32
CA GLY A 65 -8.16 23.79 -3.70
C GLY A 65 -6.77 23.44 -4.25
N GLU A 66 -5.72 23.48 -3.42
CA GLU A 66 -4.37 23.08 -3.84
C GLU A 66 -4.26 21.58 -4.11
N VAL A 67 -4.88 20.75 -3.26
CA VAL A 67 -4.93 19.29 -3.44
C VAL A 67 -5.73 18.91 -4.68
N GLU A 68 -6.89 19.55 -4.90
CA GLU A 68 -7.68 19.37 -6.12
C GLU A 68 -6.84 19.73 -7.36
N SER A 69 -6.20 20.91 -7.35
CA SER A 69 -5.32 21.35 -8.43
C SER A 69 -4.15 20.38 -8.67
N PHE A 70 -3.52 19.86 -7.61
CA PHE A 70 -2.43 18.90 -7.71
C PHE A 70 -2.89 17.59 -8.38
N VAL A 71 -4.03 17.04 -7.96
CA VAL A 71 -4.58 15.80 -8.54
C VAL A 71 -4.95 16.00 -10.01
N PHE A 72 -5.66 17.09 -10.33
CA PHE A 72 -6.07 17.41 -11.70
C PHE A 72 -4.90 17.73 -12.63
N LYS A 73 -3.83 18.34 -12.12
CA LYS A 73 -2.66 18.72 -12.92
C LYS A 73 -1.69 17.57 -13.14
N ASN A 74 -1.51 16.70 -12.15
CA ASN A 74 -0.42 15.69 -12.18
C ASN A 74 -0.92 14.27 -12.46
N PHE A 75 -2.15 13.93 -12.08
CA PHE A 75 -2.65 12.54 -12.17
C PHE A 75 -3.72 12.39 -13.24
N VAL A 76 -4.73 13.26 -13.23
CA VAL A 76 -5.86 13.20 -14.17
C VAL A 76 -5.50 13.30 -15.65
N PRO A 77 -4.56 14.15 -16.12
CA PRO A 77 -4.34 14.35 -17.55
C PRO A 77 -3.68 13.15 -18.24
N THR A 78 -3.04 12.27 -17.46
CA THR A 78 -2.37 11.05 -17.94
C THR A 78 -3.26 9.81 -17.91
N LEU A 79 -4.47 9.91 -17.36
CA LEU A 79 -5.40 8.79 -17.24
C LEU A 79 -6.35 8.77 -18.44
N GLY A 80 -6.54 7.61 -19.07
CA GLY A 80 -7.51 7.48 -20.17
C GLY A 80 -8.92 7.91 -19.74
N GLU A 81 -9.73 8.42 -20.68
CA GLU A 81 -11.05 9.05 -20.43
C GLU A 81 -11.94 8.26 -19.46
N SER A 82 -11.92 6.93 -19.53
CA SER A 82 -12.70 6.06 -18.64
C SER A 82 -12.28 6.15 -17.16
N ILE A 83 -10.99 6.27 -16.87
CA ILE A 83 -10.45 6.30 -15.50
C ILE A 83 -10.58 7.71 -14.90
N GLN A 84 -10.44 8.75 -15.73
CA GLN A 84 -10.65 10.13 -15.34
C GLN A 84 -12.04 10.35 -14.73
N GLY A 85 -13.10 9.84 -15.37
CA GLY A 85 -14.47 9.97 -14.86
C GLY A 85 -14.68 9.31 -13.48
N TYR A 86 -14.03 8.18 -13.22
CA TYR A 86 -14.09 7.52 -11.90
C TYR A 86 -13.39 8.33 -10.81
N LEU A 87 -12.22 8.89 -11.11
CA LEU A 87 -11.47 9.71 -10.16
C LEU A 87 -12.20 11.00 -9.81
N ILE A 88 -12.79 11.68 -10.80
CA ILE A 88 -13.58 12.91 -10.57
C ILE A 88 -14.77 12.61 -9.66
N ARG A 89 -15.58 11.58 -9.98
CA ARG A 89 -16.72 11.18 -9.14
C ARG A 89 -16.29 10.74 -7.74
N PHE A 90 -15.14 10.09 -7.61
CA PHE A 90 -14.61 9.70 -6.31
C PHE A 90 -14.27 10.91 -5.45
N VAL A 91 -13.59 11.91 -6.02
CA VAL A 91 -13.26 13.16 -5.32
C VAL A 91 -14.53 13.89 -4.88
N GLU A 92 -15.51 14.04 -5.77
CA GLU A 92 -16.81 14.65 -5.45
C GLU A 92 -17.55 13.91 -4.31
N ASN A 93 -17.57 12.58 -4.35
CA ASN A 93 -18.22 11.76 -3.32
C ASN A 93 -17.47 11.79 -1.98
N ALA A 94 -16.14 11.84 -2.01
CA ALA A 94 -15.31 11.96 -0.81
C ALA A 94 -15.51 13.32 -0.12
N ILE A 95 -15.69 14.39 -0.91
CA ILE A 95 -15.91 15.76 -0.43
C ILE A 95 -17.28 15.91 0.24
N ASN A 96 -18.31 15.24 -0.28
CA ASN A 96 -19.68 15.28 0.23
C ASN A 96 -19.99 14.20 1.28
N MET A 97 -18.97 13.52 1.79
CA MET A 97 -19.17 12.39 2.69
C MET A 97 -19.71 12.85 4.05
N THR A 98 -20.83 12.25 4.46
CA THR A 98 -21.45 12.48 5.77
C THR A 98 -20.56 11.95 6.91
N SER A 99 -20.72 12.51 8.11
CA SER A 99 -19.97 12.14 9.32
C SER A 99 -19.96 10.64 9.61
N LEU A 100 -21.04 9.92 9.26
CA LEU A 100 -21.13 8.46 9.38
C LEU A 100 -20.17 7.71 8.45
N GLY A 101 -20.01 8.18 7.20
CA GLY A 101 -19.06 7.61 6.25
C GLY A 101 -17.61 7.80 6.69
N LEU A 102 -17.33 8.88 7.41
CA LEU A 102 -16.02 9.21 7.96
C LEU A 102 -15.56 8.22 9.01
N VAL A 103 -16.45 7.86 9.93
CA VAL A 103 -16.21 6.84 10.96
C VAL A 103 -15.99 5.47 10.30
N ALA A 104 -16.81 5.10 9.32
CA ALA A 104 -16.67 3.83 8.60
C ALA A 104 -15.32 3.74 7.86
N LEU A 105 -14.90 4.81 7.17
CA LEU A 105 -13.62 4.84 6.46
C LEU A 105 -12.41 4.84 7.38
N PHE A 106 -12.49 5.51 8.53
CA PHE A 106 -11.46 5.44 9.57
C PHE A 106 -11.28 3.99 10.06
N LEU A 107 -12.37 3.27 10.31
CA LEU A 107 -12.31 1.85 10.67
C LEU A 107 -11.71 0.99 9.55
N VAL A 108 -12.09 1.23 8.30
CA VAL A 108 -11.52 0.52 7.14
C VAL A 108 -10.02 0.75 7.01
N ALA A 109 -9.53 1.98 7.20
CA ALA A 109 -8.10 2.27 7.17
C ALA A 109 -7.33 1.52 8.26
N LEU A 110 -7.86 1.46 9.49
CA LEU A 110 -7.26 0.67 10.57
C LEU A 110 -7.22 -0.82 10.25
N LEU A 111 -8.27 -1.36 9.64
CA LEU A 111 -8.33 -2.76 9.20
C LEU A 111 -7.29 -3.06 8.11
N LEU A 112 -7.12 -2.16 7.14
CA LEU A 112 -6.13 -2.32 6.08
C LEU A 112 -4.70 -2.26 6.61
N ILE A 113 -4.39 -1.31 7.51
CA ILE A 113 -3.09 -1.22 8.19
C ILE A 113 -2.80 -2.51 8.98
N SER A 114 -3.80 -3.01 9.73
CA SER A 114 -3.69 -4.28 10.46
C SER A 114 -3.43 -5.48 9.53
N SER A 115 -4.09 -5.52 8.37
CA SER A 115 -3.91 -6.59 7.39
C SER A 115 -2.51 -6.56 6.77
N ILE A 116 -1.95 -5.37 6.52
CA ILE A 116 -0.56 -5.20 6.06
C ILE A 116 0.40 -5.71 7.13
N ASP A 117 0.26 -5.27 8.39
CA ASP A 117 1.12 -5.70 9.49
C ASP A 117 1.08 -7.22 9.69
N HIS A 118 -0.12 -7.83 9.65
CA HIS A 118 -0.25 -9.28 9.69
C HIS A 118 0.49 -10.00 8.55
N THR A 119 0.42 -9.46 7.34
CA THR A 119 1.09 -10.05 6.18
C THR A 119 2.61 -9.92 6.28
N LEU A 120 3.12 -8.78 6.74
CA LEU A 120 4.54 -8.59 7.03
C LEU A 120 5.00 -9.55 8.14
N ASN A 121 4.28 -9.61 9.27
CA ASN A 121 4.60 -10.51 10.37
C ASN A 121 4.61 -11.98 9.93
N HIS A 122 3.73 -12.36 9.00
CA HIS A 122 3.72 -13.69 8.39
C HIS A 122 4.96 -13.95 7.53
N ILE A 123 5.31 -13.04 6.61
CA ILE A 123 6.49 -13.14 5.74
C ILE A 123 7.78 -13.26 6.57
N TRP A 124 7.93 -12.38 7.57
CA TRP A 124 9.10 -12.37 8.45
C TRP A 124 9.06 -13.45 9.55
N ARG A 125 8.01 -14.29 9.57
CA ARG A 125 7.81 -15.38 10.54
C ARG A 125 8.00 -14.91 11.99
N VAL A 126 7.53 -13.71 12.30
CA VAL A 126 7.59 -13.13 13.63
C VAL A 126 6.62 -13.90 14.53
N ARG A 127 7.14 -14.91 15.24
CA ARG A 127 6.31 -15.78 16.11
C ARG A 127 5.88 -15.13 17.42
N LYS A 128 6.33 -13.91 17.72
CA LYS A 128 6.05 -13.24 18.98
C LYS A 128 5.63 -11.80 18.67
N ASN A 129 4.33 -11.55 18.85
CA ASN A 129 3.76 -10.22 18.85
C ASN A 129 4.51 -9.41 19.92
N ARG A 130 5.32 -8.42 19.52
CA ARG A 130 5.96 -7.54 20.49
C ARG A 130 4.87 -6.61 20.99
N ARG A 131 4.39 -6.91 22.20
CA ARG A 131 3.61 -5.96 23.01
C ARG A 131 4.42 -4.69 23.22
#